data_AF-A0A123SAJ0-F1
#
_entry.id   AF-A0A123SAJ0-F1
#
_cell.length_a   1.000
_cell.length_b   1.000
_cell.length_c   1.000
_cell.angle_alpha   90.00
_cell.angle_beta   90.00
_cell.angle_gamma   90.00
#
_symmetry.space_group_name_H-M   'P 1'
#
loop_
_entity.id
_entity.type
_entity.pdbx_description
1 polymer ?
#
loop_
_entity_poly.entity_id
_entity_poly.type
_entity_poly.pdbx_seq_one_letter_code
_entity_poly.pdbx_strand_id
1 'polypeptide(L)'
;MKYSQKVLDMLEQAVSGQLEDFWDFSFDFNALFGEDEEFADAWESENPEMFDMLNDYDLMMFLEEHNTNDTQGFIEFLKPYYEKAKQLVKS
;
A
#
# COMPACT_ATOMS: atom_id res chain seq x y z
N MET A 1 10.04 11.72 7.91
CA MET A 1 8.64 11.34 7.65
C MET A 1 8.48 9.93 8.20
N LYS A 2 7.42 9.63 8.96
CA LYS A 2 7.21 8.28 9.52
C LYS A 2 7.02 7.26 8.39
N TYR A 3 7.46 6.02 8.57
CA TYR A 3 7.35 4.95 7.56
C TYR A 3 5.88 4.71 7.19
N SER A 4 5.02 4.63 8.19
CA SER A 4 3.57 4.48 8.01
C SER A 4 2.93 5.62 7.22
N GLN A 5 3.45 6.86 7.39
CA GLN A 5 2.95 8.01 6.63
C GLN A 5 3.33 7.90 5.15
N LYS A 6 4.55 7.45 4.83
CA LYS A 6 4.97 7.23 3.44
C LYS A 6 4.06 6.21 2.75
N VAL A 7 3.75 5.10 3.42
CA VAL A 7 2.86 4.06 2.90
C VAL A 7 1.42 4.58 2.74
N LEU A 8 0.92 5.37 3.71
CA LEU A 8 -0.40 5.99 3.63
C LEU A 8 -0.51 6.94 2.44
N ASP A 9 0.51 7.75 2.18
CA ASP A 9 0.53 8.71 1.07
C ASP A 9 0.56 8.01 -0.29
N MET A 10 1.22 6.84 -0.40
CA MET A 10 1.16 6.00 -1.60
C MET A 10 -0.25 5.46 -1.84
N LEU A 11 -0.90 4.95 -0.78
CA LEU A 11 -2.29 4.49 -0.87
C LEU A 11 -3.24 5.64 -1.21
N GLU A 12 -3.04 6.83 -0.65
CA GLU A 12 -3.84 8.02 -0.96
C GLU A 12 -3.73 8.41 -2.44
N GLN A 13 -2.52 8.42 -3.00
CA GLN A 13 -2.31 8.66 -4.43
C GLN A 13 -3.07 7.65 -5.28
N ALA A 14 -3.00 6.36 -4.93
CA ALA A 14 -3.74 5.31 -5.64
C ALA A 14 -5.25 5.51 -5.59
N VAL A 15 -5.84 5.75 -4.42
CA VAL A 15 -7.30 5.87 -4.29
C VAL A 15 -7.85 7.23 -4.75
N SER A 16 -6.99 8.24 -4.88
CA SER A 16 -7.38 9.56 -5.39
C SER A 16 -7.63 9.58 -6.90
N GLY A 17 -7.25 8.50 -7.60
CA GLY A 17 -7.32 8.42 -9.07
C GLY A 17 -6.32 9.32 -9.78
N GLN A 18 -5.26 9.75 -9.08
CA GLN A 18 -4.20 10.59 -9.63
C GLN A 18 -3.03 9.80 -10.21
N LEU A 19 -3.00 8.47 -10.02
CA LEU A 19 -1.97 7.64 -10.63
C LEU A 19 -2.14 7.57 -12.15
N GLU A 20 -1.04 7.81 -12.87
CA GLU A 20 -0.97 7.61 -14.31
C GLU A 20 -0.83 6.13 -14.67
N ASP A 21 -0.17 5.34 -13.81
CA ASP A 21 0.04 3.90 -13.98
C ASP A 21 -0.07 3.16 -12.64
N PHE A 22 -0.94 2.15 -12.58
CA PHE A 22 -1.07 1.27 -11.40
C PHE A 22 -0.01 0.18 -11.38
N TRP A 23 0.67 -0.09 -12.49
CA TRP A 23 1.77 -1.05 -12.55
C TRP A 23 2.96 -0.59 -11.69
N ASP A 24 3.39 0.67 -11.86
CA ASP A 24 4.45 1.28 -11.05
C ASP A 24 4.07 1.26 -9.56
N PHE A 25 2.82 1.60 -9.24
CA PHE A 25 2.33 1.53 -7.86
C PHE A 25 2.38 0.11 -7.29
N SER A 26 1.87 -0.90 -8.00
CA SER A 26 1.89 -2.29 -7.55
C SER A 26 3.31 -2.77 -7.27
N PHE A 27 4.24 -2.45 -8.17
CA PHE A 27 5.65 -2.83 -8.06
C PHE A 27 6.31 -2.16 -6.85
N ASP A 28 6.21 -0.82 -6.76
CA ASP A 28 6.81 -0.04 -5.69
C ASP A 28 6.21 -0.39 -4.32
N PHE A 29 4.90 -0.65 -4.26
CA PHE A 29 4.22 -0.99 -3.02
C PHE A 29 4.62 -2.38 -2.50
N ASN A 30 4.69 -3.40 -3.37
CA ASN A 30 5.12 -4.74 -2.98
C ASN A 30 6.59 -4.78 -2.54
N ALA A 31 7.46 -3.96 -3.15
CA ALA A 31 8.88 -3.88 -2.79
C ALA A 31 9.09 -3.47 -1.31
N LEU A 32 8.17 -2.70 -0.71
CA LEU A 32 8.26 -2.26 0.69
C LEU A 32 8.14 -3.39 1.72
N PHE A 33 7.67 -4.57 1.34
CA PHE A 33 7.47 -5.71 2.24
C PHE A 33 8.66 -6.69 2.28
N GLY A 34 9.72 -6.46 1.51
CA GLY A 34 10.87 -7.36 1.57
C GLY A 34 12.00 -7.11 0.57
N GLU A 35 11.79 -6.32 -0.49
CA GLU A 35 12.92 -5.92 -1.36
C GLU A 35 13.75 -4.82 -0.70
N ASP A 36 13.11 -3.92 0.05
CA ASP A 36 13.76 -2.97 0.94
C ASP A 36 13.69 -3.49 2.40
N GLU A 37 14.57 -4.42 2.75
CA GLU A 37 14.61 -5.05 4.09
C GLU A 37 14.75 -4.01 5.21
N GLU A 38 15.57 -2.97 5.02
CA GLU A 38 15.76 -1.93 6.04
C GLU A 38 14.47 -1.11 6.25
N PHE A 39 13.75 -0.80 5.17
CA PHE A 39 12.44 -0.16 5.27
C PHE A 39 11.41 -1.07 5.93
N ALA A 40 11.33 -2.33 5.52
CA ALA A 40 10.36 -3.30 6.03
C ALA A 40 10.53 -3.50 7.55
N ASP A 41 11.75 -3.77 8.01
CA ASP A 41 12.07 -3.94 9.43
C ASP A 41 11.75 -2.68 10.25
N ALA A 42 12.12 -1.50 9.71
CA ALA A 42 11.88 -0.24 10.40
C ALA A 42 10.38 0.12 10.46
N TRP A 43 9.64 -0.18 9.40
CA TRP A 43 8.21 0.05 9.33
C TRP A 43 7.44 -0.91 10.25
N GLU A 44 7.75 -2.21 10.23
CA GLU A 44 7.18 -3.20 11.14
C GLU A 44 7.42 -2.80 12.61
N SER A 45 8.63 -2.34 12.93
CA SER A 45 8.95 -1.85 14.28
C SER A 45 8.18 -0.58 14.66
N GLU A 46 7.97 0.33 13.70
CA GLU A 46 7.21 1.58 13.92
C GLU A 46 5.72 1.31 14.12
N ASN A 47 5.11 0.46 13.30
CA ASN A 47 3.67 0.24 13.25
C ASN A 47 3.32 -1.19 12.79
N PRO A 48 3.48 -2.19 13.67
CA PRO A 48 3.27 -3.59 13.30
C PRO A 48 1.83 -3.87 12.90
N GLU A 49 0.86 -3.17 13.51
CA GLU A 49 -0.56 -3.33 13.17
C GLU A 49 -0.88 -2.92 11.72
N MET A 50 -0.25 -1.84 11.23
CA MET A 50 -0.44 -1.40 9.85
C MET A 50 0.36 -2.27 8.87
N PHE A 51 1.56 -2.70 9.26
CA PHE A 51 2.39 -3.61 8.48
C PHE A 51 1.66 -4.93 8.23
N ASP A 52 1.19 -5.60 9.29
CA ASP A 52 0.44 -6.87 9.19
C ASP A 52 -0.85 -6.73 8.37
N MET A 53 -1.54 -5.58 8.49
CA MET A 53 -2.79 -5.34 7.76
C MET A 53 -2.59 -5.18 6.26
N LEU A 54 -1.45 -4.62 5.84
CA LEU A 54 -1.12 -4.43 4.42
C LEU A 54 -0.25 -5.57 3.86
N ASN A 55 0.38 -6.37 4.71
CA ASN A 55 0.99 -7.65 4.36
C ASN A 55 -0.10 -8.74 4.23
N ASP A 56 -1.11 -8.44 3.42
CA ASP A 56 -2.29 -9.27 3.17
C ASP A 56 -2.11 -10.02 1.86
N TYR A 57 -2.28 -11.34 1.90
CA TYR A 57 -2.19 -12.20 0.73
C TYR A 57 -3.12 -11.76 -0.40
N ASP A 58 -4.37 -11.40 -0.09
CA ASP A 58 -5.35 -10.99 -1.10
C ASP A 58 -4.94 -9.65 -1.74
N LEU A 59 -4.32 -8.75 -0.98
CA LEU A 59 -3.77 -7.50 -1.50
C LEU A 59 -2.58 -7.76 -2.42
N MET A 60 -1.61 -8.56 -1.99
CA MET A 60 -0.42 -8.88 -2.78
C MET A 60 -0.80 -9.56 -4.10
N MET A 61 -1.68 -10.56 -4.06
CA MET A 61 -2.17 -11.24 -5.26
C MET A 61 -2.90 -10.29 -6.20
N PHE A 62 -3.71 -9.37 -5.67
CA PHE A 62 -4.39 -8.37 -6.49
C PHE A 62 -3.40 -7.43 -7.19
N LEU A 63 -2.38 -6.95 -6.46
CA LEU A 63 -1.37 -6.05 -7.03
C LEU A 63 -0.52 -6.73 -8.12
N GLU A 64 -0.27 -8.03 -8.00
CA GLU A 64 0.49 -8.81 -8.99
C GLU A 64 -0.32 -9.20 -10.23
N GLU A 65 -1.58 -9.62 -10.06
CA GLU A 65 -2.36 -10.27 -11.12
C GLU A 65 -3.41 -9.37 -11.78
N HIS A 66 -3.86 -8.29 -11.12
CA HIS A 66 -4.97 -7.49 -11.65
C HIS A 66 -4.56 -6.65 -12.85
N ASN A 67 -5.51 -6.43 -13.75
CA ASN A 67 -5.30 -5.60 -14.93
C ASN A 67 -5.09 -4.13 -14.51
N THR A 68 -3.86 -3.63 -14.65
CA THR A 68 -3.48 -2.25 -14.26
C THR A 68 -4.18 -1.15 -15.07
N ASN A 69 -4.84 -1.50 -16.18
CA ASN A 69 -5.70 -0.57 -16.93
C ASN A 69 -7.11 -0.42 -16.33
N ASP A 70 -7.50 -1.26 -15.37
CA ASP A 70 -8.77 -1.16 -14.66
C ASP A 70 -8.63 -0.24 -13.43
N THR A 71 -8.47 1.05 -13.70
CA THR A 71 -8.31 2.10 -12.68
C THR A 71 -9.42 2.08 -11.64
N GLN A 72 -10.68 1.92 -12.06
CA GLN A 72 -11.81 1.96 -11.13
C GLN A 72 -11.79 0.72 -10.22
N GLY A 73 -11.51 -0.47 -10.76
CA GLY A 73 -11.37 -1.69 -9.96
C GLY A 73 -10.22 -1.59 -8.95
N PHE A 74 -9.08 -1.03 -9.34
CA PHE A 74 -7.96 -0.76 -8.43
C PHE A 74 -8.36 0.17 -7.28
N ILE A 75 -8.98 1.31 -7.59
CA ILE A 75 -9.42 2.28 -6.58
C ILE A 75 -10.42 1.63 -5.62
N GLU A 76 -11.42 0.92 -6.15
CA GLU A 76 -12.45 0.26 -5.33
C GLU A 76 -11.86 -0.82 -4.42
N PHE A 77 -10.89 -1.59 -4.92
CA PHE A 77 -10.20 -2.63 -4.15
C PHE A 77 -9.29 -2.05 -3.05
N LEU A 78 -8.53 -0.98 -3.34
CA LEU A 78 -7.58 -0.40 -2.40
C LEU A 78 -8.25 0.49 -1.33
N LYS A 79 -9.44 1.02 -1.61
CA LYS A 79 -10.12 1.97 -0.71
C LYS A 79 -10.34 1.45 0.72
N PRO A 80 -10.78 0.19 0.96
CA PRO A 80 -10.87 -0.36 2.30
C PRO A 80 -9.52 -0.42 3.03
N TYR A 81 -8.42 -0.75 2.33
CA TYR A 81 -7.08 -0.77 2.90
C TYR A 81 -6.59 0.63 3.26
N TYR A 82 -6.80 1.61 2.37
CA TYR A 82 -6.51 3.01 2.65
C TYR A 82 -7.24 3.55 3.89
N GLU A 83 -8.55 3.30 4.01
CA GLU A 83 -9.33 3.78 5.17
C GLU A 83 -8.89 3.13 6.49
N LYS A 84 -8.50 1.85 6.46
CA LYS A 84 -7.91 1.18 7.63
C LYS A 84 -6.53 1.75 7.96
N ALA A 85 -5.64 1.89 6.97
CA ALA A 85 -4.31 2.47 7.13
C ALA A 85 -4.39 3.87 7.77
N LYS A 86 -5.32 4.72 7.30
CA LYS A 86 -5.54 6.07 7.83
C LYS A 86 -5.88 6.09 9.32
N GLN A 87 -6.56 5.05 9.83
CA GLN A 87 -6.89 4.92 11.26
C GLN A 87 -5.69 4.43 12.09
N LEU A 88 -4.76 3.71 11.48
CA LEU A 88 -3.59 3.12 12.13
C LEU A 88 -2.37 4.03 12.11
N VAL A 89 -2.32 5.03 11.23
CA VAL A 89 -1.28 6.08 11.28
C VAL A 89 -1.52 6.96 12.50
N LYS A 90 -0.73 6.74 13.55
CA LYS A 90 -0.74 7.57 14.76
C LYS A 90 -0.01 8.88 14.49
N SER A 91 -0.71 10.01 14.71
CA SER A 91 -0.12 11.36 14.66
C SER A 91 1.12 11.46 15.54
#